data_AF-A0A356I9M1-F1
#
_entry.id   AF-A0A356I9M1-F1
#
_cell.length_a   1.000
_cell.length_b   1.000
_cell.length_c   1.000
_cell.angle_alpha   90.00
_cell.angle_beta   90.00
_cell.angle_gamma   90.00
#
_symmetry.space_group_name_H-M   'P 1'
#
loop_
_entity.id
_entity.type
_entity.pdbx_description
1 polymer ?
#
loop_
_entity_poly.entity_id
_entity_poly.type
_entity_poly.pdbx_seq_one_letter_code
_entity_poly.pdbx_strand_id
1 'polypeptide(L)'
;VTLPSGVLSGPGQQMIPDLLGETHELVWSENGQVEVGQTAVVGIYSDIENTKYPSAYLYLFTIKDGRVVVWITEQKQGNPEKRLYFRPTKNQELQAFFENLVLGGSSTVATETSSVTAT
;
A
#
# COMPACT_ATOMS: atom_id res chain seq x y z
N VAL A 1 -13.43 -5.28 7.60
CA VAL A 1 -13.52 -3.88 8.09
C VAL A 1 -13.30 -2.98 6.89
N THR A 2 -14.13 -1.98 6.64
CA THR A 2 -13.92 -1.04 5.52
C THR A 2 -12.67 -0.20 5.76
N LEU A 3 -12.08 0.39 4.72
CA LEU A 3 -10.95 1.31 4.88
C LEU A 3 -11.19 2.35 5.99
N PRO A 4 -10.17 2.69 6.80
CA PRO A 4 -10.30 3.74 7.81
C PRO A 4 -10.77 5.05 7.18
N SER A 5 -11.78 5.67 7.78
CA SER A 5 -12.45 6.85 7.21
C SER A 5 -11.47 8.00 6.90
N GLY A 6 -10.47 8.21 7.74
CA GLY A 6 -9.46 9.27 7.56
C GLY A 6 -8.55 9.12 6.33
N VAL A 7 -8.56 7.97 5.64
CA VAL A 7 -7.72 7.75 4.45
C VAL A 7 -8.32 8.44 3.22
N LEU A 8 -9.64 8.40 3.08
CA LEU A 8 -10.36 8.87 1.89
C LEU A 8 -11.45 9.90 2.21
N SER A 9 -11.71 10.16 3.49
CA SER A 9 -12.76 11.06 3.95
C SER A 9 -12.16 12.10 4.90
N GLY A 10 -12.46 13.37 4.62
CA GLY A 10 -12.14 14.51 5.47
C GLY A 10 -13.25 15.56 5.38
N PRO A 11 -13.20 16.62 6.22
CA PRO A 11 -14.19 17.70 6.17
C PRO A 11 -14.29 18.29 4.77
N GLY A 12 -15.43 18.07 4.09
CA GLY A 12 -15.70 18.58 2.74
C GLY A 12 -15.13 17.75 1.58
N GLN A 13 -14.48 16.61 1.83
CA GLN A 13 -13.91 15.76 0.77
C GLN A 13 -14.14 14.27 1.07
N GLN A 14 -14.81 13.59 0.14
CA GLN A 14 -14.83 12.14 0.07
C GLN A 14 -14.24 11.75 -1.28
N MET A 15 -13.17 10.97 -1.26
CA MET A 15 -12.49 10.49 -2.46
C MET A 15 -12.77 9.02 -2.70
N ILE A 16 -12.82 8.63 -3.97
CA ILE A 16 -12.96 7.24 -4.42
C ILE A 16 -11.58 6.76 -4.89
N PRO A 17 -11.04 5.67 -4.33
CA PRO A 17 -9.75 5.15 -4.75
C PRO A 17 -9.88 4.53 -6.15
N ASP A 18 -8.92 4.83 -7.01
CA ASP A 18 -8.86 4.33 -8.38
C ASP A 18 -7.52 3.62 -8.59
N LEU A 19 -7.57 2.29 -8.64
CA LEU A 19 -6.41 1.42 -8.86
C LEU A 19 -6.28 1.15 -10.36
N LEU A 20 -5.59 2.04 -11.08
CA LEU A 20 -5.38 1.92 -12.54
C LEU A 20 -6.69 1.82 -13.36
N GLY A 21 -7.67 2.65 -13.03
CA GLY A 21 -9.00 2.70 -13.67
C GLY A 21 -10.04 1.81 -13.00
N GLU A 22 -9.63 0.95 -12.07
CA GLU A 22 -10.53 0.05 -11.35
C GLU A 22 -10.91 0.64 -9.98
N THR A 23 -12.20 0.53 -9.63
CA THR A 23 -12.76 1.06 -8.37
C THR A 23 -13.30 -0.07 -7.50
N HIS A 24 -12.43 -1.03 -7.21
CA HIS A 24 -12.75 -2.16 -6.32
C HIS A 24 -13.04 -1.67 -4.90
N GLU A 25 -13.89 -2.39 -4.18
CA GLU A 25 -14.05 -2.17 -2.75
C GLU A 25 -12.75 -2.53 -2.03
N LEU A 26 -12.18 -1.55 -1.35
CA LEU A 26 -10.96 -1.70 -0.56
C LEU A 26 -11.35 -2.03 0.90
N VAL A 27 -10.92 -3.19 1.36
CA VAL A 27 -11.26 -3.72 2.69
C VAL A 27 -9.97 -3.87 3.50
N TRP A 28 -9.92 -3.28 4.68
CA TRP A 28 -8.83 -3.51 5.62
C TRP A 28 -8.85 -4.97 6.08
N SER A 29 -7.72 -5.66 5.93
CA SER A 29 -7.57 -7.07 6.27
C SER A 29 -6.23 -7.32 6.93
N GLU A 30 -6.24 -7.94 8.11
CA GLU A 30 -5.02 -8.26 8.86
C GLU A 30 -4.32 -9.53 8.33
N ASN A 31 -5.07 -10.40 7.65
CA ASN A 31 -4.57 -11.68 7.13
C ASN A 31 -4.55 -11.75 5.60
N GLY A 32 -4.86 -10.63 4.92
CA GLY A 32 -4.88 -10.55 3.46
C GLY A 32 -6.05 -11.25 2.77
N GLN A 33 -7.01 -11.80 3.52
CA GLN A 33 -8.20 -12.45 2.97
C GLN A 33 -9.39 -11.48 2.93
N VAL A 34 -10.15 -11.52 1.84
CA VAL A 34 -11.36 -10.72 1.57
C VAL A 34 -12.34 -11.51 0.70
N GLU A 35 -13.56 -11.01 0.50
CA GLU A 35 -14.53 -11.66 -0.38
C GLU A 35 -14.16 -11.49 -1.87
N VAL A 36 -14.76 -12.33 -2.71
CA VAL A 36 -14.54 -12.27 -4.17
C VAL A 36 -14.93 -10.91 -4.70
N GLY A 37 -14.05 -10.30 -5.50
CA GLY A 37 -14.27 -8.97 -6.08
C GLY A 37 -13.83 -7.80 -5.19
N GLN A 38 -13.38 -8.07 -3.96
CA GLN A 38 -12.78 -7.07 -3.08
C GLN A 38 -11.24 -7.09 -3.18
N THR A 39 -10.63 -6.01 -2.74
CA THR A 39 -9.16 -5.91 -2.61
C THR A 39 -8.81 -5.76 -1.14
N ALA A 40 -8.00 -6.67 -0.62
CA ALA A 40 -7.46 -6.58 0.73
C ALA A 40 -6.43 -5.45 0.79
N VAL A 41 -6.57 -4.55 1.76
CA VAL A 41 -5.55 -3.58 2.15
C VAL A 41 -4.95 -4.06 3.46
N VAL A 42 -3.66 -4.38 3.44
CA VAL A 42 -2.94 -4.96 4.58
C VAL A 42 -1.95 -3.97 5.21
N GLY A 43 -1.78 -2.81 4.60
CA GLY A 43 -0.89 -1.76 5.09
C GLY A 43 -1.09 -0.46 4.33
N ILE A 44 -0.87 0.65 5.02
CA ILE A 44 -0.93 2.01 4.47
C ILE A 44 0.25 2.79 5.03
N TYR A 45 0.94 3.53 4.17
CA TYR A 45 2.04 4.41 4.58
C TYR A 45 1.93 5.75 3.85
N SER A 46 2.20 6.84 4.54
CA SER A 46 2.38 8.15 3.91
C SER A 46 3.71 8.76 4.35
N ASP A 47 4.43 9.34 3.39
CA ASP A 47 5.68 10.04 3.66
C ASP A 47 5.48 11.54 3.95
N ILE A 48 4.24 12.00 4.16
CA ILE A 48 3.89 13.43 4.32
C ILE A 48 4.58 14.10 5.52
N GLU A 49 4.95 13.34 6.55
CA GLU A 49 5.71 13.87 7.69
C GLU A 49 7.17 14.18 7.33
N ASN A 50 7.71 13.48 6.34
CA ASN A 50 9.11 13.58 5.89
C ASN A 50 9.26 14.37 4.58
N THR A 51 8.18 14.47 3.80
CA THR A 51 8.15 15.09 2.47
C THR A 51 7.08 16.16 2.42
N LYS A 52 7.39 17.33 1.84
CA LYS A 52 6.41 18.42 1.70
C LYS A 52 5.53 18.22 0.47
N TYR A 53 4.26 18.60 0.60
CA TYR A 53 3.36 18.76 -0.54
C TYR A 53 4.00 19.68 -1.61
N PRO A 54 3.92 19.35 -2.91
CA PRO A 54 3.13 18.28 -3.53
C PRO A 54 3.88 16.97 -3.78
N SER A 55 5.04 16.77 -3.15
CA SER A 55 5.89 15.60 -3.36
C SER A 55 5.62 14.45 -2.39
N ALA A 56 4.67 14.62 -1.47
CA ALA A 56 4.24 13.57 -0.57
C ALA A 56 3.32 12.57 -1.28
N TYR A 57 3.45 11.31 -0.91
CA TYR A 57 2.75 10.17 -1.48
C TYR A 57 2.05 9.35 -0.41
N LEU A 58 0.97 8.69 -0.82
CA LEU A 58 0.31 7.64 -0.06
C LEU A 58 0.54 6.31 -0.75
N TYR A 59 0.96 5.31 0.03
CA TYR A 59 1.20 3.95 -0.41
C TYR A 59 0.12 3.03 0.15
N LEU A 60 -0.44 2.16 -0.70
CA LEU A 60 -1.34 1.09 -0.30
C LEU A 60 -0.71 -0.27 -0.60
N PHE A 61 -0.63 -1.12 0.41
CA PHE A 61 -0.18 -2.49 0.29
C PHE A 61 -1.40 -3.40 0.16
N THR A 62 -1.54 -4.06 -0.98
CA THR A 62 -2.77 -4.77 -1.31
C THR A 62 -2.57 -6.21 -1.75
N ILE A 63 -3.60 -7.03 -1.52
CA ILE A 63 -3.70 -8.40 -2.01
C ILE A 63 -5.06 -8.57 -2.67
N LYS A 64 -5.07 -9.08 -3.90
CA LYS A 64 -6.30 -9.40 -4.65
C LYS A 64 -6.09 -10.67 -5.44
N ASP A 65 -6.94 -11.67 -5.25
CA ASP A 65 -6.87 -12.96 -5.95
C ASP A 65 -5.46 -13.60 -5.90
N GLY A 66 -4.78 -13.48 -4.75
CA GLY A 66 -3.41 -13.96 -4.54
C GLY A 66 -2.30 -13.10 -5.17
N ARG A 67 -2.65 -12.06 -5.95
CA ARG A 67 -1.70 -11.08 -6.46
C ARG A 67 -1.46 -9.98 -5.44
N VAL A 68 -0.20 -9.72 -5.18
CA VAL A 68 0.28 -8.70 -4.24
C VAL A 68 0.69 -7.45 -5.03
N VAL A 69 0.20 -6.27 -4.67
CA VAL A 69 0.56 -5.01 -5.38
C VAL A 69 0.74 -3.88 -4.37
N VAL A 70 1.86 -3.17 -4.49
CA VAL A 70 2.09 -1.88 -3.82
C VAL A 70 1.68 -0.76 -4.77
N TRP A 71 0.72 0.04 -4.32
CA TRP A 71 0.21 1.19 -5.04
C TRP A 71 0.77 2.48 -4.46
N ILE A 72 0.98 3.49 -5.30
CA ILE A 72 1.37 4.84 -4.92
C ILE A 72 0.45 5.87 -5.58
N THR A 73 0.10 6.95 -4.87
CA THR A 73 -0.61 8.08 -5.46
C THR A 73 0.28 8.82 -6.45
N GLU A 74 -0.19 9.08 -7.67
CA GLU A 74 0.52 9.98 -8.62
C GLU A 74 -0.26 11.29 -8.85
N GLN A 75 -1.16 11.64 -7.93
CA GLN A 75 -2.04 12.79 -8.05
C GLN A 75 -1.48 14.00 -7.29
N LYS A 76 -1.20 15.10 -8.02
CA LYS A 76 -0.68 16.35 -7.43
C LYS A 76 -1.76 17.37 -7.05
N GLN A 77 -3.00 17.19 -7.50
CA GLN A 77 -4.14 18.07 -7.21
C GLN A 77 -5.44 17.28 -7.27
N GLY A 78 -6.49 17.75 -6.59
CA GLY A 78 -7.83 17.15 -6.71
C GLY A 78 -8.37 17.15 -8.15
N ASN A 79 -9.35 16.30 -8.42
CA ASN A 79 -10.03 16.23 -9.71
C ASN A 79 -11.56 16.34 -9.54
N PRO A 80 -12.30 16.78 -10.58
CA PRO A 80 -13.76 16.90 -10.54
C PRO A 80 -14.49 15.60 -10.21
N GLU A 81 -13.91 14.46 -10.57
CA GLU A 81 -14.45 13.12 -10.34
C GLU A 81 -14.30 12.65 -8.90
N LYS A 82 -13.63 13.44 -8.04
CA LYS A 82 -13.29 13.09 -6.65
C LYS A 82 -12.56 11.74 -6.54
N ARG A 83 -11.74 11.40 -7.54
CA ARG A 83 -10.93 10.18 -7.54
C ARG A 83 -9.57 10.40 -6.89
N LEU A 84 -9.04 9.39 -6.22
CA LEU A 84 -7.65 9.34 -5.81
C LEU A 84 -6.94 8.30 -6.67
N TYR A 85 -6.16 8.77 -7.65
CA TYR A 85 -5.49 7.88 -8.60
C TYR A 85 -4.25 7.22 -8.00
N PHE A 86 -4.24 5.89 -8.05
CA PHE A 86 -3.12 5.05 -7.69
C PHE A 86 -2.51 4.38 -8.92
N ARG A 87 -1.19 4.20 -8.89
CA ARG A 87 -0.43 3.42 -9.87
C ARG A 87 0.45 2.40 -9.15
N PRO A 88 0.79 1.27 -9.80
CA PRO A 88 1.77 0.36 -9.24
C PRO A 88 3.08 1.11 -8.98
N THR A 89 3.73 0.83 -7.86
CA THR A 89 5.02 1.43 -7.55
C THR A 89 6.04 1.14 -8.65
N LYS A 90 6.86 2.14 -8.98
CA LYS A 90 8.03 1.95 -9.85
C LYS A 90 9.25 1.43 -9.07
N ASN A 91 9.17 1.42 -7.73
CA ASN A 91 10.21 0.86 -6.88
C ASN A 91 10.08 -0.66 -6.84
N GLN A 92 10.89 -1.34 -7.66
CA GLN A 92 10.90 -2.79 -7.79
C GLN A 92 11.34 -3.50 -6.50
N GLU A 93 12.22 -2.90 -5.71
CA GLU A 93 12.69 -3.46 -4.44
C GLU A 93 11.55 -3.49 -3.41
N LEU A 94 10.78 -2.41 -3.30
CA LEU A 94 9.63 -2.33 -2.40
C LEU A 94 8.55 -3.36 -2.78
N GLN A 95 8.25 -3.48 -4.07
CA GLN A 95 7.29 -4.47 -4.57
C GLN A 95 7.77 -5.89 -4.25
N ALA A 96 9.03 -6.22 -4.56
CA ALA A 96 9.60 -7.54 -4.32
C ALA A 96 9.68 -7.88 -2.82
N PHE A 97 10.05 -6.92 -1.97
CA PHE A 97 10.05 -7.12 -0.52
C PHE A 97 8.65 -7.47 0.00
N PHE A 98 7.63 -6.75 -0.44
CA PHE A 98 6.26 -7.02 -0.02
C PHE A 98 5.74 -8.37 -0.52
N GLU A 99 6.01 -8.73 -1.78
CA GLU A 99 5.71 -10.06 -2.32
C GLU A 99 6.36 -11.17 -1.48
N ASN A 100 7.65 -11.03 -1.15
CA ASN A 100 8.38 -11.99 -0.32
C ASN A 100 7.81 -12.08 1.10
N LEU A 101 7.37 -10.96 1.69
CA LEU A 101 6.77 -10.95 3.01
C LEU A 101 5.43 -11.70 3.04
N VAL A 102 4.62 -11.56 1.99
CA VAL A 102 3.29 -12.20 1.89
C VAL A 102 3.40 -13.68 1.50
N LEU A 103 4.26 -14.02 0.52
CA LEU A 103 4.41 -15.39 0.01
C LEU A 103 5.39 -16.23 0.84
N GLY A 104 6.34 -15.58 1.51
CA GLY A 104 7.48 -16.19 2.22
C GLY A 104 7.32 -16.26 3.73
N GLY A 105 6.10 -16.16 4.28
CA GLY A 105 5.78 -16.32 5.71
C GLY A 105 6.13 -17.70 6.33
N SER A 106 7.04 -18.46 5.72
CA SER A 106 7.70 -19.66 6.24
C SER A 106 9.19 -19.64 5.92
N SER A 107 9.94 -18.68 6.47
CA SER A 107 11.36 -18.87 6.76
C SER A 107 11.77 -17.99 7.92
N THR A 108 11.86 -18.62 9.09
CA THR A 108 12.70 -18.16 10.18
C THR A 108 14.09 -17.84 9.63
N VAL A 109 14.47 -16.56 9.58
CA VAL A 109 15.87 -16.18 9.39
C VAL A 109 16.57 -16.40 10.73
N ALA A 110 17.05 -17.62 10.94
CA ALA A 110 18.18 -17.90 11.82
C ALA A 110 19.43 -18.10 10.95
N THR A 111 20.56 -17.60 11.46
CA THR A 111 21.99 -17.81 11.13
C THR A 111 22.67 -16.48 10.76
N GLU A 112 23.16 -15.69 11.73
CA GLU A 112 24.37 -15.81 12.57
C GLU A 112 25.59 -15.03 12.02
N THR A 113 26.08 -14.13 12.88
CA THR A 113 27.48 -13.81 13.22
C THR A 113 28.55 -13.81 12.12
N SER A 114 29.19 -12.64 11.92
CA SER A 114 30.61 -12.56 11.58
C SER A 114 31.29 -11.44 12.39
N SER A 115 32.07 -11.91 13.37
CA SER A 115 33.28 -11.34 13.98
C SER A 115 33.81 -10.00 13.46
N VAL A 116 33.98 -9.04 14.36
CA VAL A 116 35.06 -8.04 14.27
C VAL A 116 36.04 -8.31 15.42
N THR A 117 37.15 -8.96 15.08
CA THR A 117 38.40 -8.89 15.84
C THR A 117 39.07 -7.57 15.46
N ALA A 118 39.30 -6.67 16.41
CA ALA A 118 40.14 -5.49 16.21
C ALA A 118 41.35 -5.59 17.15
N THR A 119 42.50 -5.35 16.55
CA THR A 119 43.89 -5.56 17.00
C THR A 119 44.31 -4.66 18.15
#